data_AF-A0A6C0I676-F1
#
_entry.id   AF-A0A6C0I676-F1
#
_cell.length_a   1.000
_cell.length_b   1.000
_cell.length_c   1.000
_cell.angle_alpha   90.00
_cell.angle_beta   90.00
_cell.angle_gamma   90.00
#
_symmetry.space_group_name_H-M   'P 1'
#
loop_
_entity.id
_entity.type
_entity.pdbx_description
1 polymer ?
#
loop_
_entity_poly.entity_id
_entity_poly.type
_entity_poly.pdbx_seq_one_letter_code
_entity_poly.pdbx_strand_id
1 'polypeptide(L)'
;MMNKYIVEFLGTLFLVFVIFATGNYLAIGAALAVAVLLGGAISGECAYNPAVAIALMYAGKLSRSDLIPYIVAQVAGALAGYELFKIFHQ
;
A
#
# COMPACT_ATOMS: atom_id res chain seq x y z
N MET A 1 -11.56 12.68 -2.39
CA MET A 1 -12.09 11.50 -3.10
C MET A 1 -10.99 10.74 -3.86
N MET A 2 -10.14 11.38 -4.68
CA MET A 2 -9.10 10.66 -5.45
C MET A 2 -7.75 10.46 -4.72
N ASN A 3 -7.41 11.35 -3.77
CA ASN A 3 -6.13 11.31 -3.06
C ASN A 3 -5.92 10.01 -2.26
N LYS A 4 -6.99 9.39 -1.75
CA LYS A 4 -6.91 8.15 -0.95
C LYS A 4 -6.37 6.98 -1.77
N TYR A 5 -6.90 6.78 -2.98
CA TYR A 5 -6.49 5.68 -3.87
C TYR A 5 -5.07 5.85 -4.40
N ILE A 6 -4.64 7.10 -4.62
CA ILE A 6 -3.27 7.41 -5.05
C ILE A 6 -2.28 7.09 -3.92
N VAL A 7 -2.62 7.43 -2.67
CA VAL A 7 -1.79 7.10 -1.51
C VAL A 7 -1.69 5.59 -1.33
N GLU A 8 -2.79 4.84 -1.46
CA GLU A 8 -2.78 3.38 -1.41
C GLU A 8 -1.89 2.77 -2.50
N PHE A 9 -2.01 3.25 -3.74
CA PHE A 9 -1.17 2.81 -4.86
C PHE A 9 0.31 3.06 -4.60
N LEU A 10 0.68 4.29 -4.24
CA LEU A 10 2.08 4.67 -4.00
C LEU A 10 2.67 3.96 -2.78
N GLY A 11 1.88 3.80 -1.72
CA GLY A 11 2.30 3.10 -0.51
C GLY A 11 2.54 1.61 -0.76
N THR A 12 1.64 0.94 -1.49
CA THR A 12 1.83 -0.48 -1.86
C THR A 12 2.98 -0.65 -2.85
N LEU A 13 3.16 0.25 -3.81
CA LEU A 13 4.31 0.26 -4.72
C LEU A 13 5.62 0.34 -3.95
N PHE A 14 5.74 1.28 -3.03
CA PHE A 14 6.94 1.46 -2.21
C PHE A 14 7.21 0.24 -1.34
N LEU A 15 6.18 -0.31 -0.70
CA LEU A 15 6.30 -1.50 0.14
C LEU A 15 6.80 -2.71 -0.65
N VAL A 16 6.19 -3.00 -1.81
CA VAL A 16 6.57 -4.14 -2.65
C VAL A 16 7.97 -3.98 -3.21
N PHE A 17 8.35 -2.78 -3.65
CA PHE A 17 9.71 -2.51 -4.09
C PHE A 17 10.74 -2.82 -2.99
N VAL A 18 10.52 -2.33 -1.76
CA VAL A 18 11.45 -2.58 -0.64
C VAL A 18 11.52 -4.06 -0.28
N ILE A 19 10.39 -4.78 -0.31
CA ILE A 19 10.35 -6.24 -0.08
C ILE A 19 11.32 -6.95 -1.03
N PHE A 20 11.22 -6.69 -2.34
CA PHE A 20 12.06 -7.36 -3.33
C PHE A 20 13.52 -6.84 -3.35
N ALA A 21 13.72 -5.54 -3.13
CA ALA A 21 15.07 -4.95 -3.15
C ALA A 21 15.93 -5.37 -1.96
N THR A 22 15.34 -5.59 -0.79
CA THR A 22 16.12 -5.86 0.44
C THR A 22 15.95 -7.26 1.00
N GLY A 23 14.75 -7.85 0.92
CA GLY A 23 14.42 -9.10 1.61
C GLY A 23 14.58 -9.08 3.14
N ASN A 24 14.82 -7.91 3.74
CA ASN A 24 15.10 -7.77 5.17
C ASN A 24 13.85 -7.30 5.92
N TYR A 25 13.44 -8.06 6.94
CA TYR A 25 12.24 -7.78 7.73
C TYR A 25 12.26 -6.40 8.41
N LEU A 26 13.43 -5.90 8.83
CA LEU A 26 13.56 -4.56 9.43
C LEU A 26 13.31 -3.45 8.38
N ALA A 27 13.86 -3.61 7.18
CA ALA A 27 13.68 -2.63 6.10
C ALA A 27 12.22 -2.58 5.64
N ILE A 28 11.56 -3.74 5.54
CA ILE A 28 10.14 -3.84 5.20
C ILE A 28 9.28 -3.16 6.28
N GLY A 29 9.56 -3.44 7.57
CA GLY A 29 8.86 -2.80 8.68
C GLY A 29 9.04 -1.29 8.71
N ALA A 30 10.26 -0.80 8.46
CA ALA A 30 10.56 0.63 8.39
C ALA A 30 9.85 1.29 7.19
N ALA A 31 9.83 0.65 6.02
CA ALA A 31 9.15 1.15 4.84
C ALA A 31 7.63 1.27 5.07
N LEU A 32 7.02 0.26 5.71
CA LEU A 32 5.62 0.32 6.10
C LEU A 32 5.34 1.45 7.09
N ALA A 33 6.20 1.63 8.11
CA ALA A 33 6.06 2.71 9.08
C ALA A 33 6.11 4.09 8.41
N VAL A 34 7.05 4.30 7.49
CA VAL A 34 7.15 5.55 6.71
C VAL A 34 5.90 5.75 5.84
N ALA A 35 5.44 4.72 5.13
CA ALA A 35 4.23 4.80 4.33
C ALA A 35 2.99 5.16 5.17
N VAL A 36 2.86 4.58 6.36
CA VAL A 36 1.76 4.90 7.30
C VAL A 36 1.87 6.32 7.85
N LEU A 37 3.07 6.80 8.19
CA LEU A 37 3.26 8.17 8.67
C LEU A 37 2.92 9.21 7.60
N LEU A 38 3.32 8.97 6.35
CA LEU A 38 3.09 9.90 5.24
C LEU A 38 1.64 9.86 4.75
N GLY A 39 1.07 8.67 4.58
CA GLY A 39 -0.28 8.52 4.06
C GLY A 39 -1.36 8.62 5.13
N GLY A 40 -1.05 8.35 6.41
CA GLY A 40 -2.01 8.39 7.51
C GLY A 40 -2.68 9.75 7.68
N ALA A 41 -1.93 10.83 7.45
CA ALA A 41 -2.46 12.20 7.49
C ALA A 41 -3.37 12.56 6.30
N ILE A 42 -3.27 11.83 5.17
CA ILE A 42 -3.96 12.16 3.91
C ILE A 42 -5.16 11.24 3.67
N SER A 43 -5.02 9.95 3.98
CA SER A 43 -6.05 8.94 3.75
C SER A 43 -6.99 8.74 4.93
N GLY A 44 -6.56 9.06 6.15
CA GLY A 44 -7.26 8.76 7.42
C GLY A 44 -7.30 7.26 7.77
N GLU A 45 -7.36 6.40 6.75
CA GLU A 45 -7.39 4.94 6.79
C GLU A 45 -6.42 4.40 5.73
N CYS A 46 -5.22 3.99 6.15
CA CYS A 46 -4.24 3.39 5.25
C CYS A 46 -4.22 1.88 5.41
N ALA A 47 -4.44 1.15 4.32
CA ALA A 47 -4.42 -0.30 4.31
C ALA A 47 -3.12 -0.85 3.69
N TYR A 48 -2.71 -0.31 2.54
CA TYR A 48 -1.58 -0.74 1.71
C TYR A 48 -1.54 -2.24 1.36
N ASN A 49 -2.59 -2.97 1.73
CA ASN A 49 -2.71 -4.41 1.68
C ASN A 49 -4.22 -4.76 1.68
N PRO A 50 -4.68 -5.64 0.77
CA PRO A 50 -6.07 -6.06 0.69
C PRO A 50 -6.61 -6.64 2.00
N ALA A 51 -5.80 -7.42 2.72
CA ALA A 51 -6.21 -8.02 3.99
C ALA A 51 -6.45 -6.97 5.07
N VAL A 52 -5.63 -5.92 5.10
CA VAL A 52 -5.78 -4.79 6.04
C VAL A 52 -6.98 -3.93 5.64
N ALA A 53 -7.24 -3.73 4.34
CA ALA A 53 -8.43 -3.02 3.87
C ALA A 53 -9.72 -3.72 4.31
N ILE A 54 -9.77 -5.05 4.21
CA ILE A 54 -10.88 -5.86 4.70
C ILE A 54 -11.01 -5.72 6.22
N ALA A 55 -9.90 -5.80 6.96
CA ALA A 55 -9.92 -5.63 8.42
C ALA A 55 -10.43 -4.24 8.84
N LEU A 56 -10.04 -3.17 8.15
CA LEU A 56 -10.50 -1.81 8.39
C LEU A 56 -11.99 -1.61 8.05
N MET A 57 -12.48 -2.30 7.02
CA MET A 57 -13.91 -2.34 6.70
C MET A 57 -14.71 -2.99 7.84
N TYR A 58 -14.24 -4.13 8.38
CA TYR A 58 -14.88 -4.78 9.54
C TYR A 58 -14.79 -3.95 10.82
N ALA A 59 -13.71 -3.18 10.98
CA ALA A 59 -13.56 -2.23 12.09
C ALA A 59 -14.46 -0.98 11.95
N GLY A 60 -15.26 -0.87 10.88
CA GLY A 60 -16.14 0.27 10.63
C GLY A 60 -15.39 1.54 10.23
N LYS A 61 -14.09 1.43 9.94
CA LYS A 61 -13.26 2.57 9.53
C LYS A 61 -13.34 2.81 8.02
N LEU A 62 -13.51 1.77 7.20
CA LEU A 62 -13.61 1.88 5.74
C LEU A 62 -15.03 1.59 5.25
N SER A 63 -15.55 2.40 4.32
CA SER A 63 -16.83 2.11 3.65
C SER A 63 -16.73 0.87 2.78
N ARG A 64 -17.77 0.04 2.76
CA ARG A 64 -17.84 -1.16 1.89
C ARG A 64 -17.76 -0.81 0.41
N SER A 65 -18.21 0.39 0.02
CA SER A 65 -18.11 0.89 -1.36
C SER A 65 -16.66 1.11 -1.80
N ASP A 66 -15.77 1.40 -0.86
CA ASP A 66 -14.40 1.82 -1.15
C ASP A 66 -13.42 0.63 -1.11
N LEU A 67 -13.86 -0.53 -0.60
CA LEU A 67 -13.04 -1.73 -0.52
C LEU A 67 -12.52 -2.19 -1.89
N ILE A 68 -13.40 -2.28 -2.89
CA ILE A 68 -13.02 -2.76 -4.24
C ILE A 68 -12.03 -1.78 -4.89
N PRO A 69 -12.28 -0.45 -4.93
CA PRO A 69 -11.30 0.52 -5.40
C PRO A 69 -9.94 0.46 -4.68
N TYR A 70 -9.93 0.25 -3.35
CA TYR A 70 -8.70 0.09 -2.57
C TYR A 70 -7.90 -1.14 -3.02
N ILE A 71 -8.57 -2.29 -3.14
CA ILE A 71 -7.90 -3.53 -3.57
C ILE A 71 -7.33 -3.38 -4.97
N VAL A 72 -8.07 -2.75 -5.90
CA VAL A 72 -7.57 -2.50 -7.26
C VAL A 72 -6.34 -1.59 -7.24
N ALA A 73 -6.36 -0.51 -6.45
CA ALA A 73 -5.22 0.40 -6.31
C ALA A 73 -3.99 -0.29 -5.70
N GLN A 74 -4.19 -1.13 -4.68
CA GLN A 74 -3.12 -1.89 -4.03
C GLN A 74 -2.52 -2.94 -4.97
N VAL A 75 -3.35 -3.70 -5.70
CA VAL A 75 -2.87 -4.70 -6.67
C VAL A 75 -2.11 -4.02 -7.81
N ALA A 76 -2.62 -2.90 -8.34
CA ALA A 76 -1.91 -2.12 -9.35
C ALA A 76 -0.57 -1.58 -8.82
N GLY A 77 -0.54 -1.09 -7.57
CA GLY A 77 0.68 -0.60 -6.92
C GLY A 77 1.70 -1.73 -6.72
N ALA A 78 1.26 -2.91 -6.31
CA ALA A 78 2.12 -4.07 -6.13
C ALA A 78 2.76 -4.51 -7.45
N LEU A 79 1.98 -4.61 -8.52
CA LEU A 79 2.49 -4.95 -9.85
C LEU A 79 3.49 -3.91 -10.36
N ALA A 80 3.17 -2.62 -10.19
CA ALA A 80 4.08 -1.53 -10.57
C ALA A 80 5.39 -1.55 -9.76
N GLY A 81 5.32 -1.83 -8.45
CA GLY A 81 6.50 -1.95 -7.59
C GLY A 81 7.40 -3.12 -7.98
N TYR A 82 6.80 -4.25 -8.38
CA TYR A 82 7.54 -5.40 -8.88
C TYR A 82 8.21 -5.13 -10.23
N GLU A 83 7.50 -4.50 -11.18
CA GLU A 83 8.10 -4.11 -12.46
C GLU A 83 9.22 -3.08 -12.29
N LEU A 84 9.06 -2.11 -11.38
CA LEU A 84 10.14 -1.19 -11.01
C LEU A 84 11.36 -1.93 -10.47
N PHE A 85 11.16 -2.90 -9.58
CA PHE A 85 12.25 -3.72 -9.07
C PHE A 85 12.98 -4.45 -10.22
N LYS A 86 12.25 -5.07 -11.15
CA LYS A 86 12.84 -5.72 -12.33
C LYS A 86 13.67 -4.76 -13.18
N ILE A 87 13.18 -3.54 -13.43
CA ILE A 87 13.90 -2.54 -14.24
C ILE A 87 15.24 -2.15 -13.60
N PHE A 88 15.29 -2.03 -12.27
CA PHE A 88 16.50 -1.58 -11.57
C PHE A 88 17.46 -2.72 -11.18
N HIS A 89 17.02 -3.98 -11.24
CA HIS A 89 17.83 -5.15 -10.86
C HIS A 89 18.03 -6.17 -12.01
N GLN A 90 17.63 -5.84 -13.25
CA GLN A 90 18.15 -6.48 -14.47
C GLN A 90 19.41 -5.76 -14.94
#